data_AF-A0A7X7J3Z4-F1
#
_entry.id   AF-A0A7X7J3Z4-F1
#
_cell.length_a   1.000
_cell.length_b   1.000
_cell.length_c   1.000
_cell.angle_alpha   90.00
_cell.angle_beta   90.00
_cell.angle_gamma   90.00
#
_symmetry.space_group_name_H-M   'P 1'
#
loop_
_entity.id
_entity.type
_entity.pdbx_description
1 polymer ?
#
loop_
_entity_poly.entity_id
_entity_poly.type
_entity_poly.pdbx_seq_one_letter_code
_entity_poly.pdbx_strand_id
1 'polypeptide(L)'
;MFKNEPQAGLTFKAMQETAKTDPAIAARVKLFLYRVPEEFYDVESDPNSLKNLIDDPALKDQVARFRQELSRQMTASDDPLTERFRKEILQAKSR
;
A
#
# COMPACT_ATOMS: atom_id res chain seq x y z
N MET A 1 -13.08 -13.05 -11.35
CA MET A 1 -12.23 -11.86 -11.05
C MET A 1 -13.01 -11.00 -10.07
N PHE A 2 -12.42 -10.65 -8.92
CA PHE A 2 -13.08 -9.83 -7.89
C PHE A 2 -13.38 -8.42 -8.43
N LYS A 3 -14.57 -7.89 -8.17
CA LYS A 3 -14.99 -6.52 -8.50
C LYS A 3 -15.61 -5.89 -7.26
N ASN A 4 -15.23 -4.66 -6.95
CA ASN A 4 -15.83 -3.87 -5.87
C ASN A 4 -16.65 -2.70 -6.44
N GLU A 5 -17.41 -2.02 -5.58
CA GLU A 5 -18.30 -0.93 -5.99
C GLU A 5 -17.58 0.19 -6.79
N PRO A 6 -16.38 0.67 -6.40
CA PRO A 6 -15.71 1.74 -7.14
C PRO A 6 -15.24 1.35 -8.54
N GLN A 7 -15.17 0.05 -8.86
CA GLN A 7 -14.84 -0.44 -10.20
C GLN A 7 -16.03 -0.39 -11.18
N ALA A 8 -17.25 -0.26 -10.69
CA ALA A 8 -18.45 -0.33 -11.53
C ALA A 8 -18.84 1.01 -12.17
N GLY A 9 -18.31 2.13 -11.68
CA GLY A 9 -18.68 3.48 -12.11
C GLY A 9 -17.97 3.97 -13.37
N LEU A 10 -18.53 5.02 -13.97
CA LEU A 10 -17.96 5.69 -15.17
C LEU A 10 -16.54 6.21 -14.93
N THR A 11 -16.23 6.63 -13.71
CA THR A 11 -14.90 7.17 -13.35
C THR A 11 -13.81 6.14 -13.53
N PHE A 12 -14.00 4.90 -13.05
CA PHE A 12 -12.97 3.88 -13.19
C PHE A 12 -12.77 3.48 -14.67
N LYS A 13 -13.86 3.41 -15.43
CA LYS A 13 -13.78 3.21 -16.89
C LYS A 13 -12.98 4.32 -17.57
N ALA A 14 -13.23 5.58 -17.22
CA ALA A 14 -12.46 6.71 -17.76
C ALA A 14 -10.97 6.60 -17.39
N MET A 15 -10.64 6.24 -16.14
CA MET A 15 -9.24 6.00 -15.73
C MET A 15 -8.58 4.90 -16.55
N GLN A 16 -9.29 3.79 -16.82
CA GLN A 16 -8.77 2.70 -17.65
C GLN A 16 -8.52 3.13 -19.10
N GLU A 17 -9.37 3.98 -19.66
CA GLU A 17 -9.16 4.53 -21.00
C GLU A 17 -7.97 5.49 -21.03
N THR A 18 -7.86 6.40 -20.07
CA THR A 18 -6.72 7.33 -19.95
C THR A 18 -5.40 6.61 -19.68
N ALA A 19 -5.42 5.51 -18.90
CA ALA A 19 -4.24 4.68 -18.64
C ALA A 19 -3.57 4.10 -19.90
N LYS A 20 -4.27 4.07 -21.04
CA LYS A 20 -3.69 3.60 -22.31
C LYS A 20 -2.62 4.57 -22.85
N THR A 21 -2.68 5.84 -22.47
CA THR A 21 -1.80 6.90 -22.97
C THR A 21 -1.10 7.71 -21.88
N ASP A 22 -1.56 7.63 -20.63
CA ASP A 22 -0.96 8.31 -19.48
C ASP A 22 -0.34 7.28 -18.50
N PRO A 23 1.00 7.21 -18.41
CA PRO A 23 1.70 6.31 -17.50
C PRO A 23 1.39 6.53 -16.02
N ALA A 24 1.12 7.76 -15.58
CA ALA A 24 0.80 8.05 -14.19
C ALA A 24 -0.58 7.49 -13.81
N ILE A 25 -1.56 7.64 -14.71
CA ILE A 25 -2.89 7.04 -14.53
C ILE A 25 -2.80 5.51 -14.63
N ALA A 26 -1.98 4.96 -15.52
CA ALA A 26 -1.74 3.52 -15.60
C ALA A 26 -1.18 2.96 -14.28
N ALA A 27 -0.21 3.65 -13.67
CA ALA A 27 0.34 3.27 -12.37
C ALA A 27 -0.75 3.31 -11.27
N ARG A 28 -1.61 4.33 -11.27
CA ARG A 28 -2.71 4.44 -10.30
C ARG A 28 -3.76 3.33 -10.47
N VAL A 29 -4.15 3.00 -11.71
CA VAL A 29 -5.07 1.90 -11.99
C VAL A 29 -4.47 0.57 -11.54
N LYS A 30 -3.17 0.34 -11.81
CA LYS A 30 -2.47 -0.88 -11.37
C LYS A 30 -2.44 -0.99 -9.85
N LEU A 31 -2.07 0.09 -9.15
CA LEU A 31 -2.05 0.12 -7.69
C LEU A 31 -3.45 -0.15 -7.11
N PHE A 32 -4.49 0.43 -7.70
CA PHE A 32 -5.86 0.22 -7.27
C PHE A 32 -6.34 -1.23 -7.43
N LEU A 33 -5.93 -1.91 -8.51
CA LEU A 33 -6.32 -3.29 -8.80
C LEU A 33 -5.54 -4.34 -8.00
N TYR A 34 -4.24 -4.14 -7.79
CA TYR A 34 -3.36 -5.18 -7.24
C TYR A 34 -2.80 -4.85 -5.86
N ARG A 35 -2.79 -3.56 -5.48
CA ARG A 35 -2.13 -3.03 -4.28
C ARG A 35 -0.64 -3.40 -4.23
N VAL A 36 -0.02 -2.99 -3.13
CA VAL A 36 1.34 -3.39 -2.74
C VAL A 36 1.28 -3.95 -1.32
N PRO A 37 2.27 -4.75 -0.89
CA PRO A 37 2.25 -5.34 0.45
C PRO A 37 2.22 -4.32 1.59
N GLU A 38 2.84 -3.15 1.39
CA GLU A 38 2.93 -2.10 2.39
C GLU A 38 2.79 -0.71 1.75
N GLU A 39 2.08 0.18 2.43
CA GLU A 39 1.92 1.57 2.04
C GLU A 39 2.24 2.46 3.25
N PHE A 40 3.00 3.55 3.02
CA PHE A 40 3.37 4.52 4.05
C PHE A 40 3.18 5.93 3.50
N TYR A 41 2.31 6.73 4.11
CA TYR A 41 1.93 8.04 3.61
C TYR A 41 2.13 9.11 4.66
N ASP A 42 2.52 10.29 4.20
CA ASP A 42 2.41 11.53 4.96
C ASP A 42 1.02 12.13 4.68
N VAL A 43 0.07 11.90 5.59
CA VAL A 43 -1.32 12.33 5.41
C VAL A 43 -1.46 13.86 5.54
N GLU A 44 -0.53 14.53 6.21
CA GLU A 44 -0.58 15.99 6.38
C GLU A 44 -0.23 16.70 5.07
N SER A 45 0.83 16.24 4.39
CA SER A 45 1.23 16.81 3.09
C SER A 45 0.54 16.17 1.88
N ASP A 46 0.11 14.91 1.98
CA ASP A 46 -0.59 14.14 0.95
C ASP A 46 -1.89 13.54 1.47
N PRO A 47 -2.94 14.36 1.65
CA PRO A 47 -4.23 13.93 2.22
C PRO A 47 -4.96 12.89 1.35
N ASN A 48 -4.53 12.71 0.09
CA ASN A 48 -5.14 11.80 -0.88
C ASN A 48 -4.34 10.50 -1.07
N SER A 49 -3.23 10.33 -0.35
CA SER A 49 -2.38 9.13 -0.42
C SER A 49 -2.01 8.76 -1.86
N LEU A 50 -1.49 9.74 -2.58
CA LEU A 50 -1.02 9.65 -3.96
C LEU A 50 0.44 9.20 -4.04
N LYS A 51 1.26 9.51 -3.03
CA LYS A 51 2.69 9.22 -2.99
C LYS A 51 3.03 8.25 -1.86
N ASN A 52 3.17 6.97 -2.20
CA ASN A 52 3.63 5.97 -1.24
C ASN A 52 5.13 6.16 -0.95
N LEU A 53 5.46 6.42 0.32
CA LEU A 53 6.80 6.68 0.84
C LEU A 53 7.46 5.44 1.47
N ILE A 54 6.88 4.25 1.30
CA ILE A 54 7.36 3.02 1.95
C ILE A 54 8.82 2.67 1.63
N ASP A 55 9.30 3.06 0.44
CA ASP A 55 10.65 2.82 -0.04
C ASP A 55 11.54 4.08 0.03
N ASP A 56 11.08 5.17 0.68
CA ASP A 56 11.89 6.39 0.85
C ASP A 56 13.06 6.11 1.82
N PRO A 57 14.33 6.19 1.37
CA PRO A 57 15.48 5.91 2.23
C PRO A 57 15.59 6.86 3.43
N ALA A 58 15.08 8.09 3.31
CA ALA A 58 15.10 9.06 4.40
C ALA A 58 14.16 8.67 5.55
N LEU A 59 13.14 7.85 5.28
CA LEU A 59 12.13 7.42 6.24
C LEU A 59 12.32 5.98 6.71
N LYS A 60 13.40 5.30 6.28
CA LYS A 60 13.64 3.88 6.55
C LYS A 60 13.52 3.51 8.04
N ASP A 61 14.04 4.35 8.94
CA ASP A 61 14.07 4.08 10.37
C ASP A 61 12.68 4.25 10.99
N GLN A 62 11.90 5.22 10.50
CA GLN A 62 10.51 5.42 10.90
C GLN A 62 9.63 4.26 10.42
N VAL A 63 9.81 3.82 9.17
CA VAL A 63 9.12 2.65 8.62
C VAL A 63 9.47 1.38 9.41
N ALA A 64 10.75 1.15 9.73
CA ALA A 64 11.18 0.01 10.53
C ALA A 64 10.54 0.02 11.93
N ARG A 65 10.48 1.19 12.59
CA ARG A 65 9.78 1.34 13.87
C ARG A 65 8.29 1.01 13.75
N PHE A 66 7.62 1.48 12.70
CA PHE A 66 6.18 1.23 12.52
C PHE A 66 5.86 -0.23 12.17
N ARG A 67 6.73 -0.92 11.42
CA ARG A 67 6.60 -2.38 11.21
C ARG A 67 6.64 -3.14 12.54
N GLN A 68 7.53 -2.74 13.45
CA GLN A 68 7.62 -3.35 14.79
C GLN A 68 6.36 -3.07 15.62
N GLU A 69 5.84 -1.84 15.56
CA GLU A 69 4.59 -1.48 16.24
C GLU A 69 3.41 -2.26 15.69
N LEU A 70 3.31 -2.39 14.36
CA LEU A 70 2.27 -3.18 13.71
C LEU A 70 2.34 -4.65 14.14
N SER A 71 3.53 -5.26 14.20
CA SER A 71 3.65 -6.65 14.68
C SER A 71 3.21 -6.81 16.13
N ARG A 72 3.51 -5.84 17.01
CA ARG A 72 3.02 -5.83 18.40
C ARG A 72 1.49 -5.79 18.42
N GLN A 73 0.89 -4.90 17.64
CA GLN A 73 -0.57 -4.76 17.56
C GLN A 73 -1.23 -6.03 17.01
N MET A 74 -0.73 -6.59 15.92
CA MET A 74 -1.23 -7.85 15.34
C MET A 74 -1.17 -9.00 16.35
N THR A 75 -0.10 -9.08 17.16
CA THR A 75 0.02 -10.08 18.22
C THR A 75 -1.01 -9.85 19.32
N ALA A 76 -1.18 -8.59 19.74
CA ALA A 76 -2.12 -8.22 20.80
C ALA A 76 -3.58 -8.46 20.41
N SER A 77 -3.91 -8.33 19.12
CA SER A 77 -5.25 -8.59 18.58
C SER A 77 -5.48 -10.04 18.14
N ASP A 78 -4.51 -10.95 18.35
CA ASP A 78 -4.53 -12.32 17.86
C ASP A 78 -4.82 -12.42 16.35
N ASP A 79 -4.18 -11.52 15.56
CA ASP A 79 -4.37 -11.47 14.12
C ASP A 79 -3.77 -12.75 13.48
N PRO A 80 -4.57 -13.55 12.73
CA PRO A 80 -4.11 -14.80 12.12
C PRO A 80 -3.00 -14.60 11.08
N LEU A 81 -2.75 -13.38 10.61
CA LEU A 81 -1.71 -13.05 9.66
C LEU A 81 -0.38 -12.64 10.32
N THR A 82 -0.30 -12.60 11.65
CA THR A 82 0.89 -12.15 12.39
C THR A 82 2.18 -12.85 11.95
N GLU A 83 2.17 -14.19 11.89
CA GLU A 83 3.35 -14.97 11.52
C GLU A 83 3.77 -14.74 10.06
N ARG A 84 2.78 -14.59 9.17
CA ARG A 84 3.04 -14.27 7.77
C ARG A 84 3.69 -12.89 7.64
N PHE A 85 3.15 -11.88 8.32
CA PHE A 85 3.73 -10.53 8.34
C PHE A 85 5.17 -10.53 8.86
N ARG A 86 5.43 -11.25 9.97
CA ARG A 86 6.79 -11.35 10.52
C ARG A 86 7.79 -11.93 9.53
N LYS A 87 7.41 -12.99 8.83
CA LYS A 87 8.27 -13.66 7.84
C LYS A 87 8.48 -12.82 6.58
N GLU A 88 7.40 -12.32 5.98
CA GLU A 88 7.43 -11.69 4.66
C GLU A 88 7.87 -10.22 4.70
N ILE A 89 7.62 -9.52 5.81
CA ILE A 89 7.90 -8.09 5.94
C ILE A 89 9.04 -7.85 6.92
N LEU A 90 8.86 -8.19 8.21
CA LEU A 90 9.83 -7.83 9.23
C LEU A 90 11.20 -8.46 8.99
N GLN A 91 11.26 -9.78 8.77
CA GLN A 91 12.53 -10.49 8.62
C GLN A 91 13.20 -10.22 7.26
N ALA A 92 12.40 -10.11 6.19
CA ALA A 92 12.91 -9.88 4.84
C ALA A 92 13.48 -8.46 4.64
N LYS A 93 12.93 -7.46 5.33
CA LYS A 93 13.34 -6.04 5.22
C LYS A 93 14.30 -5.58 6.32
N SER A 94 14.67 -6.46 7.25
CA SER A 94 15.70 -6.21 8.28
C SER A 94 17.13 -6.56 7.81
N ARG A 95 17.30 -6.90 6.53
CA ARG A 95 18.57 -7.16 5.86
C ARG A 95 18.86 -6.05 4.88
#